data_AF-A0A9D1VH18-F1
#
_entry.id   AF-A0A9D1VH18-F1
#
_cell.length_a   1.000
_cell.length_b   1.000
_cell.length_c   1.000
_cell.angle_alpha   90.00
_cell.angle_beta   90.00
_cell.angle_gamma   90.00
#
_symmetry.space_group_name_H-M   'P 1'
#
loop_
_entity.id
_entity.type
_entity.pdbx_description
1 polymer ?
#
loop_
_entity_poly.entity_id
_entity_poly.type
_entity_poly.pdbx_seq_one_letter_code
_entity_poly.pdbx_strand_id
1 'polypeptide(L)'
;MKTIISLLTWRNLASLIDILVIWFLIYQLMVLIRGTRAVQLFKGIVVILVVRLISWAMGLTTVSWVMDQIINWGVIAIVVVFQPEIRRGLEHIGRGSIFTRNPSGNEEAENMIKQLDQAISYMSKRRIGALISIEMDTGLEEYIETGIPMDADITGALLINTFIPNTPLHDGAVIIKNNRIAVAAAYLPLSDSKLIPKELGTRHRAAVGISEVTDALTIVISEETGEVSFTKDNELIRNMSRKDYLKFLRANLYKRQSNKKESLFERWLGKIHWQGGKHSER
;
A
#
# COMPACT_ATOMS: atom_id res chain seq x y z
N MET A 1 -37.58 6.28 -37.42
CA MET A 1 -37.80 7.10 -36.21
C MET A 1 -38.34 6.31 -35.01
N LYS A 2 -39.33 5.42 -35.17
CA LYS A 2 -39.89 4.60 -34.06
C LYS A 2 -38.88 3.67 -33.36
N THR A 3 -37.87 3.18 -34.08
CA THR A 3 -36.77 2.33 -33.54
C THR A 3 -35.75 3.08 -32.68
N ILE A 4 -35.57 4.38 -32.88
CA ILE A 4 -34.68 5.22 -32.05
C ILE A 4 -35.38 5.60 -30.75
N ILE A 5 -36.69 5.83 -30.82
CA ILE A 5 -37.53 6.15 -29.66
C ILE A 5 -37.68 4.91 -28.75
N SER A 6 -37.71 3.68 -29.29
CA SER A 6 -37.70 2.45 -28.49
C SER A 6 -36.36 2.18 -27.79
N LEU A 7 -35.25 2.72 -28.29
CA LEU A 7 -33.95 2.67 -27.60
C LEU A 7 -33.93 3.61 -26.38
N LEU A 8 -34.65 4.73 -26.43
CA LEU A 8 -34.76 5.72 -25.37
C LEU A 8 -35.85 5.41 -24.33
N THR A 9 -36.10 4.12 -24.07
CA THR A 9 -36.99 3.71 -22.99
C THR A 9 -36.24 3.82 -21.66
N TRP A 10 -36.90 4.29 -20.59
CA TRP A 10 -36.31 4.42 -19.24
C TRP A 10 -35.56 3.15 -18.79
N ARG A 11 -36.08 1.97 -19.14
CA ARG A 11 -35.47 0.66 -18.86
C ARG A 11 -34.12 0.45 -19.53
N ASN A 12 -33.95 0.94 -20.77
CA ASN A 12 -32.69 0.82 -21.51
C ASN A 12 -31.67 1.83 -20.98
N LEU A 13 -32.13 3.02 -20.57
CA LEU A 13 -31.28 4.01 -19.92
C LEU A 13 -30.73 3.47 -18.58
N ALA A 14 -31.59 2.84 -17.78
CA ALA A 14 -31.20 2.16 -16.55
C ALA A 14 -30.21 1.02 -16.81
N SER A 15 -30.45 0.21 -17.85
CA SER A 15 -29.53 -0.89 -18.24
C SER A 15 -28.17 -0.37 -18.70
N LEU A 16 -28.14 0.75 -19.43
CA LEU A 16 -26.90 1.40 -19.86
C LEU A 16 -26.10 1.93 -18.67
N ILE A 17 -26.77 2.57 -17.71
CA ILE A 17 -26.14 3.04 -16.46
C ILE A 17 -25.61 1.85 -15.66
N ASP A 18 -26.37 0.77 -15.55
CA ASP A 18 -25.97 -0.44 -14.83
C ASP A 18 -24.70 -1.06 -15.46
N ILE A 19 -24.68 -1.22 -16.79
CA ILE A 19 -23.50 -1.70 -17.52
C ILE A 19 -22.31 -0.75 -17.31
N LEU A 20 -22.51 0.57 -17.32
CA LEU A 20 -21.45 1.54 -17.07
C LEU A 20 -20.89 1.47 -15.65
N VAL A 21 -21.75 1.26 -14.65
CA VAL A 21 -21.34 1.10 -13.25
C VAL A 21 -20.54 -0.18 -13.08
N ILE A 22 -21.04 -1.31 -13.60
CA ILE A 22 -20.33 -2.59 -13.57
C ILE A 22 -18.99 -2.47 -14.32
N TRP A 23 -18.99 -1.84 -15.49
CA TRP A 23 -17.77 -1.63 -16.28
C TRP A 23 -16.74 -0.79 -15.51
N PHE A 24 -17.16 0.30 -14.88
CA PHE A 24 -16.29 1.12 -14.05
C PHE A 24 -15.74 0.35 -12.83
N LEU A 25 -16.59 -0.44 -12.15
CA LEU A 25 -16.17 -1.29 -11.04
C LEU A 25 -15.15 -2.35 -11.48
N ILE A 26 -15.40 -3.05 -12.59
CA ILE A 26 -14.46 -4.02 -13.16
C ILE A 26 -13.15 -3.34 -13.55
N TYR A 27 -13.22 -2.16 -14.17
CA TYR A 27 -12.02 -1.39 -14.54
C TYR A 27 -11.20 -1.03 -13.29
N GLN A 28 -11.83 -0.52 -12.23
CA GLN A 28 -11.16 -0.22 -10.98
C GLN A 28 -10.56 -1.47 -10.34
N LEU A 29 -11.30 -2.58 -10.32
CA LEU A 29 -10.80 -3.86 -9.80
C LEU A 29 -9.58 -4.35 -10.60
N MET A 30 -9.59 -4.21 -11.93
CA MET A 30 -8.45 -4.54 -12.79
C MET A 30 -7.22 -3.67 -12.52
N VAL A 31 -7.40 -2.37 -12.29
CA VAL A 31 -6.29 -1.45 -11.94
C VAL A 31 -5.73 -1.80 -10.57
N LEU A 32 -6.59 -2.12 -9.60
CA LEU A 32 -6.20 -2.49 -8.24
C LEU A 32 -5.33 -3.75 -8.18
N ILE A 33 -5.64 -4.76 -8.98
CA ILE A 33 -4.88 -6.02 -9.01
C ILE A 33 -3.68 -5.97 -9.98
N ARG A 34 -3.57 -4.94 -10.84
CA ARG A 34 -2.53 -4.86 -11.87
C ARG A 34 -1.14 -4.80 -11.22
N GLY A 35 -0.23 -5.67 -11.67
CA GLY A 35 1.14 -5.76 -11.13
C GLY A 35 1.28 -6.71 -9.93
N THR A 36 0.18 -7.26 -9.42
CA THR A 36 0.23 -8.23 -8.31
C THR A 36 0.44 -9.66 -8.78
N ARG A 37 0.94 -10.53 -7.87
CA ARG A 37 0.99 -11.98 -8.07
C ARG A 37 -0.40 -12.57 -8.40
N ALA A 38 -1.48 -11.95 -7.90
CA ALA A 38 -2.86 -12.39 -8.17
C ALA A 38 -3.23 -12.34 -9.67
N VAL A 39 -2.67 -11.41 -10.44
CA VAL A 39 -2.90 -11.35 -11.90
C VAL A 39 -2.27 -12.54 -12.63
N GLN A 40 -1.10 -13.00 -12.19
CA GLN A 40 -0.46 -14.19 -12.78
C GLN A 40 -1.29 -15.45 -12.48
N LEU A 41 -1.78 -15.58 -11.24
CA LEU A 41 -2.66 -16.67 -10.84
C LEU A 41 -3.98 -16.67 -11.63
N PHE A 42 -4.60 -15.50 -11.80
CA PHE A 42 -5.80 -15.35 -12.62
C PHE A 42 -5.57 -15.77 -14.07
N LYS A 43 -4.45 -15.34 -14.69
CA LYS A 43 -4.08 -15.79 -16.04
C LYS A 43 -3.93 -17.32 -16.12
N GLY A 44 -3.34 -17.95 -15.11
CA GLY A 44 -3.23 -19.40 -15.01
C GLY A 44 -4.60 -20.10 -14.96
N ILE A 45 -5.53 -19.60 -14.13
CA ILE A 45 -6.90 -20.11 -14.03
C ILE A 45 -7.61 -20.00 -15.39
N VAL A 46 -7.49 -18.86 -16.08
CA VAL A 46 -8.08 -18.67 -17.41
C VAL A 46 -7.55 -19.69 -18.41
N VAL A 47 -6.24 -19.98 -18.41
CA VAL A 47 -5.65 -21.00 -19.28
C VAL A 47 -6.26 -22.38 -19.00
N ILE A 48 -6.39 -22.79 -17.74
CA ILE A 48 -7.00 -24.08 -17.37
C ILE A 48 -8.44 -24.16 -17.88
N LEU A 49 -9.23 -23.10 -17.72
CA LEU A 49 -10.62 -23.05 -18.22
C LEU A 49 -10.71 -23.12 -19.74
N VAL A 50 -9.81 -22.43 -20.46
CA VAL A 50 -9.73 -22.50 -21.93
C VAL A 50 -9.40 -23.90 -22.40
N VAL A 51 -8.42 -24.56 -21.78
CA VAL A 51 -8.04 -25.94 -22.11
C VAL A 51 -9.19 -26.91 -21.85
N ARG A 52 -9.93 -26.75 -20.75
CA ARG A 52 -11.14 -27.52 -20.48
C ARG A 52 -12.21 -27.31 -21.55
N LEU A 53 -12.46 -26.07 -21.96
CA LEU A 53 -13.48 -25.74 -22.95
C LEU A 53 -13.13 -26.31 -24.33
N ILE A 54 -11.86 -26.24 -24.74
CA ILE A 54 -11.36 -26.88 -25.96
C ILE A 54 -11.50 -28.40 -25.87
N SER A 55 -11.10 -29.00 -24.75
CA SER A 55 -11.16 -30.46 -24.56
C SER A 55 -12.60 -30.97 -24.65
N TRP A 56 -13.55 -30.26 -24.06
CA TRP A 56 -14.97 -30.57 -24.17
C TRP A 56 -15.47 -30.41 -25.60
N ALA A 57 -15.13 -29.31 -26.29
CA ALA A 57 -15.55 -29.06 -27.66
C ALA A 57 -15.01 -30.09 -28.67
N MET A 58 -13.80 -30.60 -28.46
CA MET A 58 -13.15 -31.61 -29.30
C MET A 58 -13.49 -33.06 -28.90
N GLY A 59 -14.27 -33.26 -27.82
CA GLY A 59 -14.63 -34.60 -27.34
C GLY A 59 -13.47 -35.37 -26.67
N LEU A 60 -12.44 -34.67 -26.18
CA LEU A 60 -11.30 -35.27 -25.47
C LEU A 60 -11.69 -35.66 -24.05
N THR A 61 -12.32 -36.83 -23.90
CA THR A 61 -12.89 -37.30 -22.62
C THR A 61 -11.87 -37.42 -21.50
N THR A 62 -10.69 -38.00 -21.76
CA THR A 62 -9.62 -38.15 -20.75
C THR A 62 -9.07 -36.80 -20.30
N VAL A 63 -8.81 -35.87 -21.24
CA VAL A 63 -8.30 -34.54 -20.91
C VAL A 63 -9.35 -33.73 -20.15
N SER A 64 -10.61 -33.79 -20.56
CA SER A 64 -11.72 -33.17 -19.83
C SER A 64 -11.77 -33.69 -18.39
N TRP A 65 -11.70 -35.01 -18.20
CA TRP A 65 -11.69 -35.62 -16.86
C TRP A 65 -10.50 -35.17 -16.01
N VAL A 66 -9.29 -35.08 -16.59
CA VAL A 66 -8.12 -34.54 -15.87
C VAL A 66 -8.32 -33.08 -15.48
N MET A 67 -8.84 -32.25 -16.39
CA MET A 67 -9.14 -30.84 -16.11
C MET A 67 -10.22 -30.69 -15.04
N ASP A 68 -11.23 -31.58 -15.00
CA ASP A 68 -12.22 -31.63 -13.93
C ASP A 68 -11.57 -31.89 -12.57
N GLN A 69 -10.63 -32.82 -12.49
CA GLN A 69 -9.87 -33.07 -11.26
C GLN A 69 -9.03 -31.85 -10.86
N ILE A 70 -8.29 -31.26 -11.80
CA ILE A 70 -7.48 -30.06 -11.54
C ILE A 70 -8.35 -28.91 -11.03
N ILE A 71 -9.54 -28.69 -11.58
CA ILE A 71 -10.44 -27.63 -11.14
C ILE A 71 -11.02 -27.94 -9.75
N ASN A 72 -11.49 -29.18 -9.52
CA ASN A 72 -12.05 -29.57 -8.23
C ASN A 72 -11.05 -29.43 -7.08
N TRP A 73 -9.83 -29.95 -7.25
CA TRP A 73 -8.76 -29.81 -6.24
C TRP A 73 -8.14 -28.40 -6.25
N GLY A 74 -8.15 -27.74 -7.41
CA GLY A 74 -7.61 -26.40 -7.61
C GLY A 74 -8.33 -25.34 -6.81
N VAL A 75 -9.66 -25.44 -6.63
CA VAL A 75 -10.41 -24.51 -5.76
C VAL A 75 -9.91 -24.59 -4.32
N ILE A 76 -9.69 -25.80 -3.78
CA ILE A 76 -9.17 -25.98 -2.43
C ILE A 76 -7.75 -25.41 -2.33
N ALA A 77 -6.89 -25.73 -3.31
CA ALA A 77 -5.53 -25.21 -3.37
C ALA A 77 -5.50 -23.67 -3.43
N ILE A 78 -6.38 -23.06 -4.22
CA ILE A 78 -6.54 -21.60 -4.30
C ILE A 78 -6.91 -21.04 -2.94
N VAL A 79 -7.92 -21.58 -2.25
CA VAL A 79 -8.33 -21.07 -0.93
C VAL A 79 -7.20 -21.15 0.09
N VAL A 80 -6.44 -22.25 0.10
CA VAL A 80 -5.30 -22.43 1.01
C VAL A 80 -4.17 -21.45 0.67
N VAL A 81 -3.83 -21.29 -0.61
CA VAL A 81 -2.79 -20.36 -1.06
C VAL A 81 -3.17 -18.91 -0.80
N PHE A 82 -4.45 -18.56 -0.99
CA PHE A 82 -5.00 -17.22 -0.76
C PHE A 82 -5.46 -16.98 0.68
N GLN A 83 -5.30 -17.96 1.57
CA GLN A 83 -5.67 -17.83 2.97
C GLN A 83 -5.01 -16.59 3.63
N PRO A 84 -3.71 -16.30 3.40
CA PRO A 84 -3.07 -15.11 3.96
C PRO A 84 -3.72 -13.81 3.47
N GLU A 85 -4.05 -13.70 2.19
CA GLU A 85 -4.69 -12.50 1.60
C GLU A 85 -6.10 -12.29 2.14
N ILE A 86 -6.91 -13.35 2.24
CA ILE A 86 -8.26 -13.28 2.83
C ILE A 86 -8.16 -12.81 4.29
N ARG A 87 -7.22 -13.37 5.04
CA ARG A 87 -6.95 -12.96 6.42
C ARG A 87 -6.55 -11.48 6.49
N ARG A 88 -5.59 -11.04 5.68
CA ARG A 88 -5.15 -9.64 5.62
C ARG A 88 -6.28 -8.67 5.27
N GLY A 89 -7.11 -9.02 4.29
CA GLY A 89 -8.28 -8.22 3.91
C GLY A 89 -9.31 -8.11 5.04
N LEU A 90 -9.60 -9.22 5.72
CA LEU A 90 -10.49 -9.23 6.88
C LEU A 90 -9.90 -8.50 8.08
N GLU A 91 -8.59 -8.59 8.30
CA GLU A 91 -7.89 -7.83 9.33
C GLU A 91 -7.93 -6.33 9.04
N HIS A 92 -7.80 -5.90 7.79
CA HIS A 92 -7.98 -4.50 7.39
C HIS A 92 -9.40 -3.99 7.65
N ILE A 93 -10.41 -4.82 7.36
CA ILE A 93 -11.82 -4.50 7.61
C ILE A 93 -12.13 -4.50 9.13
N GLY A 94 -11.57 -5.46 9.86
CA GLY A 94 -11.80 -5.67 11.30
C GLY A 94 -11.01 -4.71 12.20
N ARG A 95 -9.85 -4.22 11.75
CA ARG A 95 -9.08 -3.14 12.39
C ARG A 95 -9.50 -1.76 11.88
N GLY A 96 -10.72 -1.65 11.37
CA GLY A 96 -11.31 -0.40 10.91
C GLY A 96 -11.23 0.69 11.97
N SER A 97 -10.20 1.52 11.84
CA SER A 97 -10.11 2.93 12.21
C SER A 97 -11.24 3.74 11.52
N ILE A 98 -12.49 3.36 11.75
CA ILE A 98 -13.69 4.10 11.33
C ILE A 98 -13.99 5.23 12.34
N PHE A 99 -13.26 5.30 13.47
CA PHE A 99 -13.55 6.26 14.55
C PHE A 99 -12.39 7.11 15.05
N THR A 100 -11.24 7.11 14.39
CA THR A 100 -10.15 8.02 14.75
C THR A 100 -10.38 9.35 14.04
N ARG A 101 -11.03 10.26 14.76
CA ARG A 101 -11.19 11.67 14.41
C ARG A 101 -9.80 12.26 14.15
N ASN A 102 -9.41 12.31 12.88
CA ASN A 102 -8.09 12.78 12.45
C ASN A 102 -7.93 14.25 12.94
N PRO A 103 -7.00 14.56 13.86
CA PRO A 103 -6.38 15.87 13.83
C PRO A 103 -5.75 16.03 12.44
N SER A 104 -5.67 17.26 11.94
CA SER A 104 -5.28 17.56 10.57
C SER A 104 -4.13 16.65 10.07
N GLY A 105 -4.35 15.84 9.02
CA GLY A 105 -3.42 14.75 8.65
C GLY A 105 -1.99 15.19 8.31
N ASN A 106 -1.75 16.50 8.14
CA ASN A 106 -0.42 17.07 7.98
C ASN A 106 0.30 17.29 9.33
N GLU A 107 -0.41 17.46 10.43
CA GLU A 107 0.15 17.61 11.77
C GLU A 107 0.71 16.29 12.30
N GLU A 108 0.01 15.17 12.07
CA GLU A 108 0.53 13.83 12.35
C GLU A 108 1.79 13.55 11.52
N ALA A 109 1.77 13.87 10.23
CA ALA A 109 2.93 13.75 9.35
C ALA A 109 4.10 14.65 9.81
N GLU A 110 3.85 15.91 10.19
CA GLU A 110 4.90 16.78 10.73
C GLU A 110 5.49 16.25 12.04
N ASN A 111 4.66 15.70 12.92
CA ASN A 111 5.13 15.07 14.14
C ASN A 111 6.04 13.87 13.82
N MET A 112 5.63 12.98 12.91
CA MET A 112 6.48 11.87 12.45
C MET A 112 7.81 12.38 11.87
N ILE A 113 7.76 13.36 10.98
CA ILE A 113 8.94 13.96 10.34
C ILE A 113 9.89 14.55 11.38
N LYS A 114 9.37 15.22 12.41
CA LYS A 114 10.18 15.77 13.50
C LYS A 114 10.91 14.67 14.28
N GLN A 115 10.24 13.54 14.55
CA GLN A 115 10.83 12.41 15.26
C GLN A 115 11.88 11.70 14.41
N LEU A 116 11.61 11.52 13.11
CA LEU A 116 12.57 11.00 12.13
C LEU A 116 13.78 11.93 12.01
N ASP A 117 13.59 13.25 11.91
CA ASP A 117 14.67 14.23 11.80
C ASP A 117 15.62 14.18 13.01
N GLN A 118 15.06 14.06 14.23
CA GLN A 118 15.85 13.88 15.44
C GLN A 118 16.69 12.60 15.38
N ALA A 119 16.09 11.47 14.97
CA ALA A 119 16.76 10.18 14.89
C ALA A 119 17.84 10.16 13.79
N ILE A 120 17.50 10.60 12.58
CA ILE A 120 18.40 10.67 11.42
C ILE A 120 19.59 11.57 11.74
N SER A 121 19.35 12.78 12.26
CA SER A 121 20.42 13.72 12.61
C SER A 121 21.37 13.15 13.68
N TYR A 122 20.84 12.42 14.66
CA TYR A 122 21.64 11.81 15.72
C TYR A 122 22.51 10.67 15.20
N MET A 123 21.90 9.74 14.45
CA MET A 123 22.54 8.52 13.94
C MET A 123 23.56 8.85 12.84
N SER A 124 23.23 9.75 11.91
CA SER A 124 24.16 10.21 10.87
C SER A 124 25.44 10.81 11.46
N LYS A 125 25.34 11.71 12.45
CA LYS A 125 26.50 12.32 13.12
C LYS A 125 27.41 11.31 13.82
N ARG A 126 26.84 10.19 14.29
CA ARG A 126 27.57 9.13 15.00
C ARG A 126 27.90 7.93 14.12
N ARG A 127 27.54 7.97 12.84
CA ARG A 127 27.66 6.86 11.89
C ARG A 127 27.04 5.57 12.43
N ILE A 128 25.87 5.70 13.03
CA ILE A 128 25.05 4.55 13.44
C ILE A 128 24.24 4.13 12.22
N GLY A 129 24.44 2.88 11.78
CA GLY A 129 23.70 2.31 10.66
C GLY A 129 22.22 2.16 10.97
N ALA A 130 21.36 2.63 10.07
CA ALA A 130 19.91 2.53 10.24
C ALA A 130 19.21 2.20 8.93
N LEU A 131 18.09 1.48 9.04
CA LEU A 131 17.23 1.11 7.92
C LEU A 131 15.77 1.20 8.36
N ILE A 132 15.05 2.22 7.88
CA ILE A 132 13.67 2.49 8.29
C ILE A 132 12.79 2.50 7.05
N SER A 133 11.81 1.60 6.97
CA SER A 133 10.85 1.55 5.85
C SER A 133 9.47 2.02 6.33
N ILE A 134 8.84 2.92 5.58
CA ILE A 134 7.52 3.47 5.87
C ILE A 134 6.54 2.89 4.85
N GLU A 135 5.50 2.20 5.35
CA GLU A 135 4.41 1.68 4.53
C GLU A 135 3.65 2.83 3.87
N MET A 136 3.44 2.71 2.56
CA MET A 136 2.70 3.65 1.73
C MET A 136 1.39 2.99 1.26
N ASP A 137 1.13 2.88 -0.05
CA ASP A 137 -0.09 2.24 -0.55
C ASP A 137 0.02 0.70 -0.56
N THR A 138 1.23 0.17 -0.76
CA THR A 138 1.52 -1.28 -0.72
C THR A 138 1.77 -1.71 0.71
N GLY A 139 0.95 -2.65 1.21
CA GLY A 139 1.13 -3.25 2.52
C GLY A 139 2.46 -3.99 2.67
N LEU A 140 3.09 -3.87 3.85
CA LEU A 140 4.39 -4.49 4.17
C LEU A 140 4.25 -5.73 5.07
N GLU A 141 3.08 -6.37 5.13
CA GLU A 141 2.78 -7.44 6.09
C GLU A 141 3.76 -8.62 6.03
N GLU A 142 4.14 -9.05 4.83
CA GLU A 142 5.11 -10.15 4.64
C GLU A 142 6.45 -9.87 5.33
N TYR A 143 6.88 -8.61 5.38
CA TYR A 143 8.12 -8.20 6.02
C TYR A 143 7.92 -7.92 7.50
N ILE A 144 6.76 -7.39 7.89
CA ILE A 144 6.38 -7.19 9.29
C ILE A 144 6.40 -8.53 10.05
N GLU A 145 5.87 -9.60 9.46
CA GLU A 145 5.84 -10.93 10.08
C GLU A 145 7.25 -11.50 10.40
N THR A 146 8.30 -10.98 9.78
CA THR A 146 9.69 -11.41 10.03
C THR A 146 10.37 -10.72 11.20
N GLY A 147 9.84 -9.56 11.64
CA GLY A 147 10.45 -8.73 12.66
C GLY A 147 9.94 -9.00 14.08
N ILE A 148 10.54 -8.31 15.04
CA ILE A 148 10.11 -8.31 16.44
C ILE A 148 8.97 -7.28 16.59
N PRO A 149 7.75 -7.69 17.00
CA PRO A 149 6.61 -6.79 17.16
C PRO A 149 6.86 -5.76 18.25
N MET A 150 6.63 -4.50 17.92
CA MET A 150 6.84 -3.35 18.80
C MET A 150 5.52 -2.64 19.14
N ASP A 151 4.68 -2.42 18.12
CA ASP A 151 3.45 -1.61 18.19
C ASP A 151 3.60 -0.35 19.05
N ALA A 152 4.62 0.47 18.72
CA ALA A 152 5.05 1.60 19.55
C ALA A 152 4.83 2.95 18.87
N ASP A 153 4.71 4.01 19.67
CA ASP A 153 4.68 5.38 19.15
C ASP A 153 6.02 5.74 18.49
N ILE A 154 5.96 6.50 17.41
CA ILE A 154 7.16 6.96 16.71
C ILE A 154 7.80 8.06 17.54
N THR A 155 8.92 7.77 18.19
CA THR A 155 9.74 8.78 18.88
C THR A 155 11.18 8.68 18.42
N GLY A 156 11.85 9.83 18.31
CA GLY A 156 13.25 9.88 17.90
C GLY A 156 14.16 9.13 18.86
N ALA A 157 13.86 9.17 20.16
CA ALA A 157 14.59 8.42 21.18
C ALA A 157 14.45 6.90 21.01
N LEU A 158 13.23 6.40 20.71
CA LEU A 158 13.02 4.98 20.47
C LEU A 158 13.75 4.52 19.20
N LEU A 159 13.63 5.28 18.10
CA LEU A 159 14.35 4.97 16.86
C LEU A 159 15.87 4.92 17.07
N ILE A 160 16.44 5.89 17.80
CA ILE A 160 17.87 5.89 18.15
C ILE A 160 18.24 4.62 18.93
N ASN A 161 17.46 4.28 19.96
CA ASN A 161 17.74 3.10 20.80
C ASN A 161 17.63 1.79 20.02
N THR A 162 16.68 1.68 19.08
CA THR A 162 16.50 0.50 18.24
C THR A 162 17.73 0.20 17.39
N PHE A 163 18.43 1.21 16.89
CA PHE A 163 19.61 1.03 16.02
C PHE A 163 20.95 1.06 16.77
N ILE A 164 20.96 1.03 18.10
CA ILE A 164 22.23 0.94 18.85
C ILE A 164 22.94 -0.38 18.49
N PRO A 165 24.21 -0.32 18.05
CA PRO A 165 24.96 -1.52 17.67
C PRO A 165 25.01 -2.57 18.78
N ASN A 166 25.06 -3.85 18.40
CA ASN A 166 25.14 -5.01 19.30
C ASN A 166 23.91 -5.19 20.22
N THR A 167 22.73 -4.75 19.79
CA THR A 167 21.46 -4.99 20.51
C THR A 167 20.56 -5.94 19.72
N PRO A 168 19.58 -6.63 20.32
CA PRO A 168 18.70 -7.52 19.56
C PRO A 168 17.88 -6.85 18.45
N LEU A 169 17.63 -5.54 18.54
CA LEU A 169 16.73 -4.82 17.63
C LEU A 169 17.42 -4.16 16.43
N HIS A 170 18.75 -3.98 16.46
CA HIS A 170 19.47 -3.18 15.45
C HIS A 170 19.75 -3.90 14.13
N ASP A 171 19.63 -5.23 14.12
CA ASP A 171 19.96 -6.06 12.96
C ASP A 171 18.73 -6.28 12.08
N GLY A 172 18.53 -5.37 11.13
CA GLY A 172 17.41 -5.40 10.20
C GLY A 172 16.74 -4.04 10.05
N ALA A 173 15.53 -4.05 9.51
CA ALA A 173 14.73 -2.86 9.27
C ALA A 173 13.74 -2.58 10.41
N VAL A 174 13.51 -1.29 10.67
CA VAL A 174 12.30 -0.84 11.35
C VAL A 174 11.23 -0.60 10.31
N ILE A 175 10.02 -1.13 10.52
CA ILE A 175 8.87 -0.87 9.65
C ILE A 175 7.87 0.01 10.38
N ILE A 176 7.52 1.14 9.77
CA ILE A 176 6.52 2.08 10.24
C ILE A 176 5.23 1.86 9.45
N LYS A 177 4.11 1.68 10.15
CA LYS A 177 2.77 1.48 9.59
C LYS A 177 1.75 2.24 10.42
N ASN A 178 0.81 2.91 9.76
CA ASN A 178 -0.29 3.63 10.43
C ASN A 178 0.19 4.58 11.55
N ASN A 179 1.27 5.33 11.29
CA ASN A 179 1.90 6.25 12.25
C ASN A 179 2.41 5.58 13.55
N ARG A 180 2.77 4.29 13.49
CA ARG A 180 3.37 3.52 14.59
C ARG A 180 4.56 2.72 14.08
N ILE A 181 5.52 2.44 14.97
CA ILE A 181 6.57 1.45 14.72
C ILE A 181 5.93 0.07 14.87
N ALA A 182 5.70 -0.63 13.76
CA ALA A 182 5.07 -1.94 13.76
C ALA A 182 6.05 -2.99 14.30
N VAL A 183 7.26 -3.03 13.73
CA VAL A 183 8.31 -3.99 14.07
C VAL A 183 9.70 -3.36 13.99
N ALA A 184 10.67 -4.00 14.65
CA ALA A 184 12.10 -3.80 14.46
C ALA A 184 12.76 -5.12 14.03
N ALA A 185 14.02 -5.08 13.60
CA ALA A 185 14.77 -6.25 13.12
C ALA A 185 14.05 -7.04 12.01
N ALA A 186 13.27 -6.38 11.15
CA ALA A 186 12.60 -7.02 10.03
C ALA A 186 13.58 -7.31 8.88
N TYR A 187 13.39 -8.45 8.21
CA TYR A 187 14.16 -8.82 7.03
C TYR A 187 13.51 -8.26 5.77
N LEU A 188 14.28 -7.44 5.03
CA LEU A 188 13.89 -6.91 3.73
C LEU A 188 14.63 -7.64 2.60
N PRO A 189 14.03 -7.77 1.41
CA PRO A 189 14.67 -8.41 0.27
C PRO A 189 15.87 -7.58 -0.19
N LEU A 190 16.96 -8.25 -0.58
CA LEU A 190 18.15 -7.59 -1.12
C LEU A 190 18.03 -7.49 -2.64
N SER A 191 18.29 -6.31 -3.20
CA SER A 191 18.39 -6.15 -4.65
C SER A 191 19.67 -6.78 -5.20
N ASP A 192 19.52 -7.52 -6.30
CA ASP A 192 20.60 -8.07 -7.12
C ASP A 192 21.08 -7.09 -8.23
N SER A 193 20.56 -5.87 -8.22
CA SER A 193 20.86 -4.87 -9.25
C SER A 193 22.34 -4.53 -9.29
N LYS A 194 22.95 -4.73 -10.46
CA LYS A 194 24.35 -4.34 -10.74
C LYS A 194 24.56 -2.82 -10.79
N LEU A 195 23.47 -2.04 -10.81
CA LEU A 195 23.51 -0.59 -10.81
C LEU A 195 23.83 -0.02 -9.43
N ILE A 196 23.67 -0.82 -8.36
CA ILE A 196 24.04 -0.43 -7.00
C ILE A 196 25.57 -0.41 -6.89
N PRO A 197 26.19 0.74 -6.58
CA PRO A 197 27.63 0.83 -6.40
C PRO A 197 28.16 -0.21 -5.40
N LYS A 198 29.31 -0.82 -5.70
CA LYS A 198 29.89 -1.90 -4.87
C LYS A 198 30.26 -1.45 -3.46
N GLU A 199 30.52 -0.15 -3.29
CA GLU A 199 30.77 0.49 -1.99
C GLU A 199 29.55 0.47 -1.06
N LEU A 200 28.34 0.24 -1.58
CA LEU A 200 27.14 0.24 -0.75
C LEU A 200 26.96 -1.10 -0.03
N GLY A 201 26.77 -1.00 1.28
CA GLY A 201 26.52 -2.13 2.17
C GLY A 201 25.14 -2.77 2.02
N THR A 202 24.88 -3.80 2.82
CA THR A 202 23.66 -4.62 2.78
C THR A 202 22.39 -3.82 3.05
N ARG A 203 22.41 -2.83 3.95
CA ARG A 203 21.24 -1.95 4.21
C ARG A 203 20.77 -1.18 2.98
N HIS A 204 21.70 -0.73 2.13
CA HIS A 204 21.35 -0.06 0.88
C HIS A 204 20.72 -1.04 -0.11
N ARG A 205 21.27 -2.26 -0.23
CA ARG A 205 20.68 -3.31 -1.08
C ARG A 205 19.29 -3.71 -0.60
N ALA A 206 19.08 -3.78 0.71
CA ALA A 206 17.79 -4.04 1.33
C ALA A 206 16.78 -2.92 1.00
N ALA A 207 17.20 -1.66 1.11
CA ALA A 207 16.37 -0.51 0.79
C ALA A 207 16.00 -0.44 -0.69
N VAL A 208 16.91 -0.80 -1.60
CA VAL A 208 16.59 -0.90 -3.04
C VAL A 208 15.68 -2.09 -3.30
N GLY A 209 15.97 -3.26 -2.72
CA GLY A 209 15.18 -4.48 -2.94
C GLY A 209 13.73 -4.32 -2.48
N ILE A 210 13.48 -3.68 -1.34
CA ILE A 210 12.09 -3.39 -0.92
C ILE A 210 11.41 -2.39 -1.86
N SER A 211 12.16 -1.42 -2.40
CA SER A 211 11.64 -0.41 -3.32
C SER A 211 11.39 -0.94 -4.74
N GLU A 212 11.97 -2.08 -5.11
CA GLU A 212 11.69 -2.77 -6.39
C GLU A 212 10.31 -3.44 -6.40
N VAL A 213 9.82 -3.84 -5.23
CA VAL A 213 8.60 -4.65 -5.09
C VAL A 213 7.46 -3.92 -4.36
N THR A 214 7.72 -2.73 -3.81
CA THR A 214 6.74 -1.88 -3.11
C THR A 214 6.99 -0.40 -3.39
N ASP A 215 5.99 0.44 -3.11
CA ASP A 215 6.10 1.91 -3.12
C ASP A 215 6.58 2.50 -1.77
N ALA A 216 7.09 1.64 -0.86
CA ALA A 216 7.52 2.05 0.46
C ALA A 216 8.66 3.09 0.40
N LEU A 217 8.56 4.12 1.24
CA LEU A 217 9.63 5.08 1.42
C LEU A 217 10.61 4.53 2.45
N THR A 218 11.83 4.24 2.03
CA THR A 218 12.86 3.68 2.92
C THR A 218 14.01 4.65 3.12
N ILE A 219 14.47 4.78 4.37
CA ILE A 219 15.54 5.65 4.82
C ILE A 219 16.73 4.77 5.21
N VAL A 220 17.91 5.11 4.71
CA VAL A 220 19.16 4.42 5.02
C VAL A 220 20.16 5.41 5.58
N ILE A 221 20.80 5.04 6.68
CA ILE A 221 21.95 5.78 7.23
C ILE A 221 23.16 4.85 7.15
N SER A 222 24.21 5.29 6.46
CA SER A 222 25.44 4.53 6.32
C SER A 222 26.21 4.49 7.65
N GLU A 223 26.58 3.29 8.09
CA GLU A 223 27.45 3.10 9.26
C GLU A 223 28.93 3.45 8.96
N GLU A 224 29.32 3.48 7.69
CA GLU A 224 30.69 3.80 7.29
C GLU A 224 30.90 5.31 7.17
N THR A 225 29.94 6.00 6.54
CA THR A 225 30.06 7.40 6.15
C THR A 225 29.15 8.34 6.94
N GLY A 226 28.07 7.84 7.53
CA GLY A 226 26.99 8.66 8.09
C GLY A 226 26.08 9.29 7.03
N GLU A 227 26.28 8.97 5.74
CA GLU A 227 25.47 9.45 4.63
C GLU A 227 24.01 9.00 4.79
N VAL A 228 23.07 9.93 4.56
CA VAL A 228 21.64 9.66 4.58
C VAL A 228 21.16 9.49 3.14
N SER A 229 20.58 8.33 2.86
CA SER A 229 20.00 7.98 1.56
C SER A 229 18.55 7.59 1.72
N PHE A 230 17.78 7.74 0.64
CA PHE A 230 16.38 7.34 0.56
C PHE A 230 16.17 6.45 -0.64
N THR A 231 15.25 5.49 -0.53
CA THR A 231 14.72 4.76 -1.69
C THR A 231 13.22 4.89 -1.75
N LYS A 232 12.72 5.06 -2.97
CA LYS A 232 11.29 5.05 -3.30
C LYS A 232 11.14 4.83 -4.81
N ASP A 233 10.11 4.10 -5.23
CA ASP A 233 9.76 3.89 -6.65
C ASP A 233 10.96 3.39 -7.50
N ASN A 234 11.78 2.52 -6.91
CA ASN A 234 13.00 1.94 -7.50
C ASN A 234 14.13 2.96 -7.77
N GLU A 235 14.08 4.14 -7.15
CA GLU A 235 15.14 5.14 -7.20
C GLU A 235 15.89 5.21 -5.86
N LEU A 236 17.23 5.23 -5.92
CA LEU A 236 18.10 5.48 -4.77
C LEU A 236 18.61 6.92 -4.81
N ILE A 237 18.15 7.75 -3.87
CA ILE A 237 18.57 9.13 -3.70
C ILE A 237 19.62 9.19 -2.61
N ARG A 238 20.85 9.53 -3.00
CA ARG A 238 22.04 9.52 -2.14
C ARG A 238 22.37 10.90 -1.58
N ASN A 239 23.18 10.91 -0.52
CA ASN A 239 23.81 12.09 0.06
C ASN A 239 22.83 13.25 0.32
N MET A 240 21.70 12.95 0.94
CA MET A 240 20.67 13.95 1.20
C MET A 240 21.05 14.84 2.37
N SER A 241 21.11 16.16 2.14
CA SER A 241 21.26 17.12 3.23
C SER A 241 20.01 17.15 4.11
N ARG A 242 20.14 17.66 5.35
CA ARG A 242 18.98 17.85 6.24
C ARG A 242 17.85 18.66 5.61
N LYS A 243 18.19 19.68 4.84
CA LYS A 243 17.19 20.48 4.13
C LYS A 243 16.47 19.66 3.06
N ASP A 244 17.22 18.85 2.32
CA ASP A 244 16.69 18.09 1.18
C ASP A 244 15.85 16.90 1.63
N TYR A 245 16.30 16.13 2.62
CA TYR A 245 15.49 15.02 3.12
C TYR A 245 14.22 15.51 3.81
N LEU A 246 14.26 16.64 4.53
CA LEU A 246 13.05 17.20 5.14
C LEU A 246 12.04 17.64 4.08
N LYS A 247 12.53 18.22 2.97
CA LYS A 247 11.68 18.57 1.82
C LYS A 247 11.09 17.31 1.18
N PHE A 248 11.90 16.27 1.00
CA PHE A 248 11.50 14.99 0.41
C PHE A 248 10.46 14.26 1.27
N LEU A 249 10.69 14.17 2.59
CA LEU A 249 9.73 13.58 3.53
C LEU A 249 8.39 14.31 3.49
N ARG A 250 8.38 15.66 3.54
CA ARG A 250 7.13 16.43 3.43
C ARG A 250 6.41 16.21 2.11
N ALA A 251 7.15 16.14 1.00
CA ALA A 251 6.56 15.92 -0.32
C ALA A 251 5.87 14.56 -0.44
N ASN A 252 6.34 13.54 0.30
CA ASN A 252 5.82 12.18 0.23
C ASN A 252 4.83 11.82 1.35
N LEU A 253 5.00 12.36 2.56
CA LEU A 253 4.21 11.98 3.73
C LEU A 253 3.03 12.92 4.00
N TYR A 254 3.05 14.14 3.47
CA TYR A 254 1.86 15.00 3.58
C TYR A 254 0.75 14.41 2.74
N LYS A 255 -0.46 14.32 3.32
CA LYS A 255 -1.65 14.05 2.53
C LYS A 255 -1.78 15.20 1.54
N ARG A 256 -1.67 14.91 0.24
CA ARG A 256 -2.05 15.84 -0.82
C ARG A 256 -3.47 16.25 -0.48
N GLN A 257 -3.70 17.52 -0.12
CA GLN A 257 -5.04 18.00 0.14
C GLN A 257 -5.84 17.73 -1.13
N SER A 258 -6.61 16.64 -1.12
CA SER A 258 -7.68 16.43 -2.08
C SER A 258 -8.59 17.62 -1.86
N ASN A 259 -8.52 18.56 -2.79
CA ASN A 259 -9.29 19.78 -2.74
C ASN A 259 -10.76 19.35 -2.61
N LYS A 260 -11.33 19.56 -1.43
CA LYS A 260 -12.62 19.06 -0.97
C LYS A 260 -13.68 19.17 -2.09
N LYS A 261 -14.00 18.04 -2.72
CA LYS A 261 -15.34 17.79 -3.28
C LYS A 261 -16.41 17.71 -2.17
N GLU A 262 -16.03 17.84 -0.91
CA GLU A 262 -16.94 17.97 0.24
C GLU A 262 -17.70 19.31 0.31
N SER A 263 -17.42 20.29 -0.57
CA SER A 263 -18.16 21.57 -0.59
C SER A 263 -19.57 21.49 -1.22
N LEU A 264 -19.85 20.51 -2.08
CA LEU A 264 -21.10 20.51 -2.85
C LEU A 264 -22.27 19.84 -2.13
N PHE A 265 -22.00 18.78 -1.36
CA PHE A 265 -23.05 18.04 -0.64
C PHE A 265 -23.51 18.79 0.63
N GLU A 266 -22.58 19.40 1.37
CA GLU A 266 -22.92 20.26 2.52
C GLU A 266 -23.66 21.55 2.10
N ARG A 267 -23.28 22.16 0.96
CA ARG A 267 -24.01 23.32 0.41
C ARG A 267 -25.40 22.96 -0.12
N TRP A 268 -25.62 21.70 -0.53
CA TRP A 268 -26.92 21.21 -0.97
C TRP A 268 -27.82 20.87 0.22
N LEU A 269 -27.31 20.20 1.25
CA LEU A 269 -28.03 19.91 2.49
C LEU A 269 -28.36 21.18 3.30
N GLY A 270 -27.44 22.15 3.35
CA GLY A 270 -27.69 23.44 4.01
C GLY A 270 -28.76 24.29 3.32
N LYS A 271 -29.04 24.06 2.04
CA LYS A 271 -30.13 24.75 1.31
C LYS A 271 -31.51 24.10 1.47
N ILE A 272 -31.58 22.86 1.98
CA ILE A 272 -32.85 22.16 2.17
C ILE A 272 -33.45 22.45 3.56
N HIS A 273 -32.64 22.90 4.54
CA HIS A 273 -33.11 23.16 5.90
C HIS A 273 -33.46 24.64 6.22
N TRP A 274 -33.68 25.50 5.21
CA TRP A 274 -34.10 26.89 5.45
C TRP A 274 -35.28 27.31 4.57
N GLN A 275 -36.44 26.69 4.82
CA GLN A 275 -37.75 27.31 4.60
C GLN A 275 -38.71 26.83 5.70
N GLY A 276 -38.87 27.63 6.75
CA GLY A 276 -39.82 27.36 7.82
C GLY A 276 -39.69 28.34 8.97
N GLY A 277 -40.21 29.56 8.80
CA GLY A 277 -40.24 30.54 9.88
C GLY A 277 -40.65 31.95 9.44
N LYS A 278 -41.92 32.14 9.06
CA LYS A 278 -42.58 33.44 9.10
C LYS A 278 -43.96 33.30 9.75
N HIS A 279 -44.34 34.33 10.52
CA HIS A 279 -45.52 34.55 11.37
C HIS A 279 -45.38 34.02 12.82
N SER A 280 -45.67 34.78 13.88
CA SER A 280 -46.39 36.06 14.01
C SER A 280 -45.86 36.91 15.17
N GLU A 281 -45.91 38.24 15.05
CA GLU A 281 -46.16 39.16 16.18
C GLU A 281 -46.38 40.58 15.63
N ARG A 282 -47.66 40.96 15.54
CA ARG A 282 -48.25 42.26 15.91
C ARG A 282 -49.73 42.26 15.52
#